data_AF-A0AAV4H131-F1
#
_entry.id   AF-A0AAV4H131-F1
#
_cell.length_a   1.000
_cell.length_b   1.000
_cell.length_c   1.000
_cell.angle_alpha   90.00
_cell.angle_beta   90.00
_cell.angle_gamma   90.00
#
_symmetry.space_group_name_H-M   'P 1'
#
loop_
_entity.id
_entity.type
_entity.pdbx_description
1 polymer ?
#
loop_
_entity_poly.entity_id
_entity_poly.type
_entity_poly.pdbx_seq_one_letter_code
_entity_poly.pdbx_strand_id
1 'polypeptide(L)'
;MWDLDTTDTWSYVVFVVASAALLIYSSMMMFIIVTVVASKIFLHKPTSQHELGDVVPGVSIIKPLVGVDPLLEYNLESHFKLSYPKASGANGIVNPMVQNMAPAYAAAQYEYVWISSSRIEGKLQKPNVSLVHQIPFTTDSPGFGSSVEKIYFGSAMTRFYVSFNVLGLCCVTGMSYIFKKPLLDQANGLAWFGRYLAEDFFLTRALHERGHMVMSAIPAKQNVGQTTVCGFINRMVRWMRLRLNMMTAVTGILEPLSDCFPLGIWAGWAFYHFFAINPFIFFIFHVLSWLVLDYIQLKTIQNGKLLFCKAEYVIAWMVRELSSTYVFILAVLNPHHIKWGRHTYKVKMGGLVELVQEKTKLQQL
;
A
#
# COMPACT_ATOMS: atom_id res chain seq x y z
N MET A 1 -34.44 -21.70 32.41
CA MET A 1 -33.30 -20.76 32.45
C MET A 1 -32.09 -21.65 32.36
N TRP A 2 -31.28 -21.55 31.31
CA TRP A 2 -30.23 -22.52 31.02
C TRP A 2 -29.12 -22.41 32.07
N ASP A 3 -29.06 -23.38 33.00
CA ASP A 3 -27.91 -23.56 33.90
C ASP A 3 -26.75 -24.10 33.05
N LEU A 4 -26.01 -23.19 32.42
CA LEU A 4 -24.74 -23.50 31.79
C LEU A 4 -23.72 -23.73 32.90
N ASP A 5 -23.19 -24.95 33.01
CA ASP A 5 -22.02 -25.21 33.85
C ASP A 5 -20.85 -24.35 33.35
N THR A 6 -19.96 -23.98 34.25
CA THR A 6 -18.78 -23.15 33.96
C THR A 6 -17.86 -23.78 32.90
N THR A 7 -17.82 -25.12 32.88
CA THR A 7 -17.14 -25.96 31.90
C THR A 7 -17.75 -25.86 30.49
N ASP A 8 -19.08 -25.80 30.39
CA ASP A 8 -19.79 -25.60 29.13
C ASP A 8 -19.50 -24.19 28.59
N THR A 9 -19.54 -23.18 29.46
CA THR A 9 -19.27 -21.79 29.08
C THR A 9 -17.87 -21.61 28.50
N TRP A 10 -16.86 -22.21 29.11
CA TRP A 10 -15.48 -22.15 28.60
C TRP A 10 -15.32 -22.85 27.25
N SER A 11 -16.01 -23.98 27.06
CA SER A 11 -16.00 -24.71 25.79
C SER A 11 -16.57 -23.88 24.65
N TYR A 12 -17.65 -23.11 24.90
CA TYR A 12 -18.19 -22.17 23.92
C TYR A 12 -17.22 -21.02 23.60
N VAL A 13 -16.52 -20.47 24.60
CA VAL A 13 -15.53 -19.42 24.37
C VAL A 13 -14.38 -19.93 23.50
N VAL A 14 -13.82 -21.10 23.82
CA VAL A 14 -12.76 -21.73 23.02
C VAL A 14 -13.24 -21.98 21.58
N PHE A 15 -14.45 -22.52 21.41
CA PHE A 15 -15.04 -22.77 20.11
C PHE A 15 -15.16 -21.49 19.27
N VAL A 16 -15.66 -20.39 19.86
CA VAL A 16 -15.82 -19.10 19.16
C VAL A 16 -14.48 -18.51 18.76
N VAL A 17 -13.50 -18.48 19.68
CA VAL A 17 -12.17 -17.90 19.41
C VAL A 17 -11.41 -18.74 18.37
N ALA A 18 -11.46 -20.07 18.48
CA ALA A 18 -10.85 -20.97 17.51
C ALA A 18 -11.51 -20.84 16.13
N SER A 19 -12.84 -20.68 16.07
CA SER A 19 -13.57 -20.45 14.81
C SER A 19 -13.14 -19.13 14.16
N ALA A 20 -12.97 -18.07 14.94
CA ALA A 20 -12.47 -16.79 14.43
C ALA A 20 -11.04 -16.90 13.86
N ALA A 21 -10.17 -17.65 14.54
CA ALA A 21 -8.81 -17.92 14.06
C ALA A 21 -8.82 -18.68 12.72
N LEU A 22 -9.67 -19.71 12.59
CA LEU A 22 -9.84 -20.45 11.33
C LEU A 22 -10.42 -19.60 10.21
N LEU A 23 -11.36 -18.69 10.52
CA LEU A 23 -11.92 -17.76 9.54
C LEU A 23 -10.85 -16.81 9.00
N ILE A 24 -10.00 -16.25 9.87
CA ILE A 24 -8.93 -15.36 9.45
C ILE A 24 -7.85 -16.13 8.68
N TYR A 25 -7.49 -17.33 9.14
CA TYR A 25 -6.56 -18.21 8.44
C TYR A 25 -7.03 -18.55 7.01
N SER A 26 -8.28 -19.03 6.88
CA SER A 26 -8.85 -19.37 5.57
C SER A 26 -8.96 -18.15 4.64
N SER A 27 -9.34 -16.99 5.19
CA SER A 27 -9.37 -15.72 4.44
C SER A 27 -7.98 -15.32 3.93
N MET A 28 -6.92 -15.47 4.75
CA MET A 28 -5.55 -15.18 4.32
C MET A 28 -5.04 -16.17 3.28
N MET A 29 -5.32 -17.46 3.43
CA MET A 29 -4.99 -18.46 2.42
C MET A 29 -5.68 -18.15 1.08
N MET A 30 -6.96 -17.75 1.13
CA MET A 30 -7.70 -17.31 -0.05
C MET A 30 -7.02 -16.10 -0.71
N PHE A 31 -6.62 -15.07 0.04
CA PHE A 31 -5.92 -13.90 -0.53
C PHE A 31 -4.58 -14.27 -1.18
N ILE A 32 -3.81 -15.18 -0.59
CA ILE A 32 -2.56 -15.66 -1.20
C ILE A 32 -2.85 -16.38 -2.53
N ILE A 33 -3.82 -17.31 -2.54
CA ILE A 33 -4.19 -18.08 -3.73
C ILE A 33 -4.71 -17.15 -4.82
N VAL A 34 -5.67 -16.28 -4.50
CA VAL A 34 -6.23 -15.29 -5.43
C VAL A 34 -5.12 -14.43 -6.00
N THR A 35 -4.21 -13.94 -5.17
CA THR A 35 -3.13 -13.09 -5.66
C THR A 35 -2.18 -13.84 -6.59
N VAL A 36 -1.78 -15.06 -6.25
CA VAL A 36 -0.87 -15.85 -7.11
C VAL A 36 -1.52 -16.17 -8.45
N VAL A 37 -2.79 -16.59 -8.44
CA VAL A 37 -3.54 -16.92 -9.65
C VAL A 37 -3.80 -15.67 -10.50
N ALA A 38 -4.38 -14.62 -9.90
CA ALA A 38 -4.70 -13.38 -10.60
C ALA A 38 -3.43 -12.69 -11.14
N SER A 39 -2.33 -12.68 -10.38
CA SER A 39 -1.08 -12.10 -10.84
C SER A 39 -0.54 -12.82 -12.09
N LYS A 40 -0.61 -14.16 -12.13
CA LYS A 40 -0.20 -14.94 -13.31
C LYS A 40 -1.13 -14.74 -14.51
N ILE A 41 -2.43 -14.53 -14.26
CA ILE A 41 -3.42 -14.34 -15.32
C ILE A 41 -3.39 -12.91 -15.87
N PHE A 42 -3.13 -11.88 -15.06
CA PHE A 42 -3.32 -10.48 -15.49
C PHE A 42 -2.01 -9.71 -15.67
N LEU A 43 -0.98 -9.95 -14.87
CA LEU A 43 0.24 -9.14 -14.93
C LEU A 43 1.10 -9.50 -16.14
N HIS A 44 1.82 -8.49 -16.63
CA HIS A 44 2.77 -8.59 -17.75
C HIS A 44 2.18 -9.04 -19.08
N LYS A 45 0.86 -9.16 -19.19
CA LYS A 45 0.21 -9.43 -20.47
C LYS A 45 0.34 -8.21 -21.38
N PRO A 46 0.80 -8.40 -22.63
CA PRO A 46 0.86 -7.32 -23.60
C PRO A 46 -0.56 -6.86 -23.92
N THR A 47 -0.78 -5.55 -23.88
CA THR A 47 -1.99 -4.94 -24.43
C THR A 47 -1.86 -4.93 -25.94
N SER A 48 -2.78 -5.59 -26.66
CA SER A 48 -2.79 -5.53 -28.13
C SER A 48 -3.03 -4.09 -28.58
N GLN A 49 -2.18 -3.58 -29.48
CA GLN A 49 -2.33 -2.25 -30.08
C GLN A 49 -3.70 -2.07 -30.75
N HIS A 50 -4.31 -3.17 -31.21
CA HIS A 50 -5.64 -3.21 -31.83
C HIS A 50 -6.80 -2.74 -30.92
N GLU A 51 -6.58 -2.64 -29.59
CA GLU A 51 -7.58 -2.17 -28.62
C GLU A 51 -7.51 -0.66 -28.35
N LEU A 52 -6.43 0.01 -28.75
CA LEU A 52 -6.39 1.47 -28.83
C LEU A 52 -7.05 1.83 -30.16
N GLY A 53 -8.31 2.28 -30.12
CA GLY A 53 -8.92 2.89 -31.32
C GLY A 53 -8.06 4.03 -31.87
N ASP A 54 -8.41 4.53 -33.06
CA ASP A 54 -7.60 5.52 -33.79
C ASP A 54 -7.38 6.86 -33.04
N VAL A 55 -8.15 7.13 -31.99
CA VAL A 55 -8.07 8.34 -31.16
C VAL A 55 -7.73 7.97 -29.72
N VAL A 56 -6.51 8.31 -29.29
CA VAL A 56 -6.10 8.22 -27.88
C VAL A 56 -6.45 9.53 -27.15
N PRO A 57 -7.05 9.48 -25.95
CA PRO A 57 -7.33 10.70 -25.19
C PRO A 57 -6.02 11.32 -24.70
N GLY A 58 -5.94 12.65 -24.72
CA GLY A 58 -4.84 13.36 -24.07
C GLY A 58 -4.87 13.16 -22.55
N VAL A 59 -3.70 13.21 -21.91
CA VAL A 59 -3.52 13.01 -20.47
C VAL A 59 -2.62 14.10 -19.90
N SER A 60 -3.05 14.77 -18.84
CA SER A 60 -2.22 15.69 -18.07
C SER A 60 -1.45 14.93 -17.00
N ILE A 61 -0.12 14.92 -17.09
CA ILE A 61 0.76 14.22 -16.15
C ILE A 61 1.20 15.19 -15.06
N ILE A 62 0.99 14.81 -13.80
CA ILE A 62 1.40 15.55 -12.61
C ILE A 62 2.39 14.68 -11.82
N LYS A 63 3.62 15.18 -11.71
CA LYS A 63 4.67 14.57 -10.91
C LYS A 63 4.96 15.44 -9.68
N PRO A 64 4.48 15.09 -8.48
CA PRO A 64 4.81 15.83 -7.27
C PRO A 64 6.31 15.68 -6.96
N LEU A 65 7.00 16.80 -6.84
CA LEU A 65 8.41 16.85 -6.43
C LEU A 65 8.52 17.36 -5.00
N VAL A 66 9.13 16.59 -4.09
CA VAL A 66 9.34 17.00 -2.70
C VAL A 66 10.81 16.82 -2.32
N GLY A 67 11.50 17.95 -2.11
CA GLY A 67 12.91 17.96 -1.73
C GLY A 67 13.89 17.83 -2.90
N VAL A 68 15.15 17.52 -2.58
CA VAL A 68 16.20 17.23 -3.57
C VAL A 68 16.12 15.74 -3.87
N ASP A 69 15.53 15.38 -5.01
CA ASP A 69 15.56 14.02 -5.52
C ASP A 69 17.00 13.73 -6.01
N PRO A 70 17.76 12.81 -5.38
CA PRO A 70 19.14 12.51 -5.77
C PRO A 70 19.26 11.99 -7.20
N LEU A 71 18.13 11.58 -7.78
CA LEU A 71 18.00 11.08 -9.14
C LEU A 71 17.10 12.01 -9.97
N LEU A 72 16.92 13.27 -9.56
CA LEU A 72 16.02 14.23 -10.21
C LEU A 72 16.30 14.34 -11.71
N GLU A 73 17.57 14.45 -12.09
CA GLU A 73 17.99 14.53 -13.49
C GLU A 73 17.56 13.28 -14.27
N TYR A 74 17.84 12.09 -13.76
CA TYR A 74 17.41 10.80 -14.33
C TYR A 74 15.88 10.59 -14.31
N ASN A 75 15.21 11.11 -13.29
CA ASN A 75 13.76 11.03 -13.11
C ASN A 75 12.99 12.03 -13.98
N LEU A 76 13.66 13.09 -14.46
CA LEU A 76 13.17 14.08 -15.40
C LEU A 76 13.65 13.84 -16.84
N GLU A 77 14.70 13.02 -17.06
CA GLU A 77 15.22 12.61 -18.38
C GLU A 77 14.15 12.00 -19.30
N SER A 78 13.17 11.31 -18.71
CA SER A 78 11.99 10.81 -19.44
C SER A 78 11.04 11.91 -19.96
N HIS A 79 11.27 13.19 -19.62
CA HIS A 79 10.33 14.31 -19.84
C HIS A 79 10.97 15.62 -20.38
N PHE A 80 12.30 15.68 -20.57
CA PHE A 80 13.02 16.94 -20.81
C PHE A 80 12.89 17.53 -22.24
N LYS A 81 11.70 18.02 -22.59
CA LYS A 81 11.51 19.21 -23.45
C LYS A 81 10.41 20.16 -22.95
N LEU A 82 9.90 19.99 -21.73
CA LEU A 82 8.83 20.81 -21.18
C LEU A 82 9.37 21.80 -20.13
N SER A 83 9.33 23.09 -20.45
CA SER A 83 9.63 24.18 -19.52
C SER A 83 8.43 24.41 -18.61
N TYR A 84 8.56 24.11 -17.31
CA TYR A 84 7.53 24.40 -16.31
C TYR A 84 7.89 25.65 -15.50
N PRO A 85 6.95 26.61 -15.31
CA PRO A 85 7.10 27.64 -14.30
C PRO A 85 7.05 27.00 -12.90
N LYS A 86 7.85 27.52 -11.95
CA LYS A 86 7.85 27.09 -10.55
C LYS A 86 6.42 27.17 -9.99
N ALA A 87 5.82 26.03 -9.67
CA ALA A 87 4.50 25.97 -9.06
C ALA A 87 4.55 26.58 -7.65
N SER A 88 4.00 27.78 -7.47
CA SER A 88 3.68 28.33 -6.15
C SER A 88 2.50 27.53 -5.60
N GLY A 89 2.72 26.71 -4.57
CA GLY A 89 1.68 25.88 -3.97
C GLY A 89 0.49 26.70 -3.47
N ALA A 90 -0.71 26.12 -3.50
CA ALA A 90 -1.92 26.82 -3.05
C ALA A 90 -1.90 27.05 -1.53
N ASN A 91 -2.11 28.29 -1.08
CA ASN A 91 -2.12 28.65 0.34
C ASN A 91 -3.30 27.96 1.08
N GLY A 92 -3.06 27.48 2.31
CA GLY A 92 -4.09 26.88 3.18
C GLY A 92 -4.23 25.35 3.10
N ILE A 93 -3.44 24.68 2.25
CA ILE A 93 -3.41 23.21 2.16
C ILE A 93 -2.38 22.64 3.15
N VAL A 94 -2.78 21.68 4.00
CA VAL A 94 -1.93 21.10 5.05
C VAL A 94 -0.99 20.03 4.49
N ASN A 95 -1.48 19.18 3.56
CA ASN A 95 -0.67 18.16 2.92
C ASN A 95 0.30 18.79 1.90
N PRO A 96 1.62 18.65 2.09
CA PRO A 96 2.62 19.28 1.23
C PRO A 96 2.62 18.74 -0.20
N MET A 97 2.22 17.47 -0.40
CA MET A 97 2.12 16.86 -1.72
C MET A 97 0.94 17.43 -2.50
N VAL A 98 -0.24 17.51 -1.89
CA VAL A 98 -1.42 18.15 -2.52
C VAL A 98 -1.16 19.62 -2.79
N GLN A 99 -0.54 20.33 -1.85
CA GLN A 99 -0.17 21.73 -2.02
C GLN A 99 0.69 21.95 -3.28
N ASN A 100 1.62 21.04 -3.55
CA ASN A 100 2.48 21.09 -4.73
C ASN A 100 1.75 20.71 -6.03
N MET A 101 0.83 19.74 -5.97
CA MET A 101 0.09 19.28 -7.16
C MET A 101 -1.05 20.23 -7.57
N ALA A 102 -1.62 21.00 -6.63
CA ALA A 102 -2.82 21.81 -6.88
C ALA A 102 -2.71 22.79 -8.06
N PRO A 103 -1.61 23.55 -8.25
CA PRO A 103 -1.47 24.42 -9.42
C PRO A 103 -1.44 23.65 -10.75
N ALA A 104 -0.72 22.53 -10.79
CA ALA A 104 -0.65 21.67 -11.98
C ALA A 104 -2.00 21.03 -12.30
N TYR A 105 -2.77 20.65 -11.27
CA TYR A 105 -4.12 20.12 -11.41
C TYR A 105 -5.10 21.16 -11.95
N ALA A 106 -5.01 22.41 -11.48
CA ALA A 106 -5.83 23.50 -11.99
C ALA A 106 -5.52 23.84 -13.46
N ALA A 107 -4.25 23.72 -13.85
CA ALA A 107 -3.79 23.95 -15.22
C ALA A 107 -3.96 22.75 -16.16
N ALA A 108 -4.46 21.60 -15.67
CA ALA A 108 -4.64 20.41 -16.48
C ALA A 108 -5.67 20.65 -17.60
N GLN A 109 -5.24 20.49 -18.85
CA GLN A 109 -6.05 20.76 -20.04
C GLN A 109 -6.89 19.55 -20.48
N TYR A 110 -6.50 18.35 -20.07
CA TYR A 110 -7.15 17.11 -20.50
C TYR A 110 -8.12 16.57 -19.45
N GLU A 111 -9.10 15.79 -19.90
CA GLU A 111 -10.06 15.12 -19.01
C GLU A 111 -9.36 14.14 -18.05
N TYR A 112 -8.30 13.49 -18.51
CA TYR A 112 -7.54 12.52 -17.72
C TYR A 112 -6.33 13.18 -17.06
N VAL A 113 -6.19 12.95 -15.76
CA VAL A 113 -5.04 13.39 -14.97
C VAL A 113 -4.32 12.15 -14.44
N TRP A 114 -3.02 12.08 -14.68
CA TRP A 114 -2.14 11.05 -14.14
C TRP A 114 -1.27 11.64 -13.03
N ILE A 115 -1.44 11.15 -11.80
CA ILE A 115 -0.50 11.42 -10.71
C ILE A 115 0.47 10.25 -10.61
N SER A 116 1.78 10.50 -10.79
CA SER A 116 2.83 9.49 -10.64
C SER A 116 4.02 10.02 -9.85
N SER A 117 4.40 9.29 -8.79
CA SER A 117 5.64 9.51 -8.03
C SER A 117 6.80 8.63 -8.53
N SER A 118 6.58 7.82 -9.58
CA SER A 118 7.52 6.80 -10.05
C SER A 118 7.70 6.83 -11.57
N ARG A 119 8.56 5.94 -12.12
CA ARG A 119 8.80 5.89 -13.57
C ARG A 119 7.50 5.55 -14.30
N ILE A 120 7.27 6.24 -15.42
CA ILE A 120 6.01 6.22 -16.16
C ILE A 120 6.00 5.05 -17.14
N GLU A 121 5.26 4.00 -16.82
CA GLU A 121 4.89 2.94 -17.77
C GLU A 121 3.43 2.56 -17.52
N GLY A 122 2.52 2.97 -18.40
CA GLY A 122 1.09 2.71 -18.26
C GLY A 122 0.31 3.14 -19.48
N LYS A 123 -0.78 2.42 -19.80
CA LYS A 123 -1.67 2.73 -20.92
C LYS A 123 -3.10 2.85 -20.40
N LEU A 124 -3.83 3.86 -20.83
CA LEU A 124 -5.27 3.95 -20.63
C LEU A 124 -5.96 3.01 -21.62
N GLN A 125 -6.78 2.07 -21.14
CA GLN A 125 -7.26 0.97 -21.98
C GLN A 125 -8.76 0.93 -22.23
N LYS A 126 -9.60 1.60 -21.43
CA LYS A 126 -11.06 1.41 -21.53
C LYS A 126 -11.88 2.70 -21.45
N PRO A 127 -12.87 2.90 -22.34
CA PRO A 127 -13.90 3.91 -22.11
C PRO A 127 -14.66 3.57 -20.82
N ASN A 128 -15.10 4.62 -20.11
CA ASN A 128 -15.91 4.52 -18.88
C ASN A 128 -15.21 4.05 -17.58
N VAL A 129 -13.87 4.18 -17.49
CA VAL A 129 -13.11 3.96 -16.24
C VAL A 129 -12.94 5.27 -15.48
N SER A 130 -13.23 5.27 -14.17
CA SER A 130 -13.03 6.44 -13.29
C SER A 130 -11.58 6.57 -12.82
N LEU A 131 -10.94 5.43 -12.58
CA LEU A 131 -9.60 5.32 -11.98
C LEU A 131 -8.84 4.11 -12.56
N VAL A 132 -7.66 4.36 -13.14
CA VAL A 132 -6.66 3.32 -13.44
C VAL A 132 -5.55 3.43 -12.41
N HIS A 133 -5.15 2.32 -11.80
CA HIS A 133 -4.10 2.32 -10.78
C HIS A 133 -3.07 1.22 -11.03
N GLN A 134 -1.87 1.38 -10.47
CA GLN A 134 -0.78 0.42 -10.65
C GLN A 134 -0.32 -0.13 -9.32
N ILE A 135 0.02 -1.42 -9.31
CA ILE A 135 0.56 -2.10 -8.13
C ILE A 135 1.89 -1.43 -7.74
N PRO A 136 2.01 -0.96 -6.49
CA PRO A 136 3.26 -0.54 -5.88
C PRO A 136 4.39 -1.56 -6.02
N PHE A 137 5.52 -1.20 -6.63
CA PHE A 137 6.70 -2.05 -6.66
C PHE A 137 8.01 -1.25 -6.69
N THR A 138 9.14 -1.92 -6.48
CA THR A 138 10.45 -1.26 -6.45
C THR A 138 11.28 -1.63 -7.67
N THR A 139 12.07 -0.66 -8.16
CA THR A 139 13.15 -0.94 -9.10
C THR A 139 14.23 -1.82 -8.47
N ASP A 140 15.11 -2.37 -9.29
CA ASP A 140 16.24 -3.15 -8.81
C ASP A 140 17.33 -2.20 -8.28
N SER A 141 17.64 -2.31 -6.99
CA SER A 141 18.65 -1.51 -6.30
C SER A 141 19.49 -2.43 -5.42
N PRO A 142 20.82 -2.24 -5.37
CA PRO A 142 21.68 -3.08 -4.54
C PRO A 142 21.43 -2.84 -3.04
N GLY A 143 21.87 -3.81 -2.23
CA GLY A 143 21.87 -3.72 -0.77
C GLY A 143 20.73 -4.46 -0.09
N PHE A 144 21.01 -4.99 1.10
CA PHE A 144 20.09 -5.85 1.84
C PHE A 144 18.76 -5.17 2.22
N GLY A 145 18.77 -3.88 2.57
CA GLY A 145 17.53 -3.15 2.86
C GLY A 145 16.63 -2.99 1.63
N SER A 146 17.22 -2.83 0.43
CA SER A 146 16.49 -2.86 -0.84
C SER A 146 15.88 -4.24 -1.10
N SER A 147 16.57 -5.33 -0.73
CA SER A 147 16.03 -6.70 -0.79
C SER A 147 14.81 -6.88 0.13
N VAL A 148 14.90 -6.40 1.39
CA VAL A 148 13.78 -6.43 2.36
C VAL A 148 12.57 -5.66 1.84
N GLU A 149 12.78 -4.44 1.33
CA GLU A 149 11.71 -3.60 0.77
C GLU A 149 11.08 -4.24 -0.47
N LYS A 150 11.89 -4.80 -1.38
CA LYS A 150 11.39 -5.50 -2.57
C LYS A 150 10.56 -6.72 -2.19
N ILE A 151 10.95 -7.47 -1.17
CA ILE A 151 10.14 -8.59 -0.65
C ILE A 151 8.81 -8.08 -0.12
N TYR A 152 8.79 -7.00 0.68
CA TYR A 152 7.53 -6.43 1.20
C TYR A 152 6.56 -6.04 0.07
N PHE A 153 7.04 -5.29 -0.92
CA PHE A 153 6.21 -4.89 -2.07
C PHE A 153 5.80 -6.09 -2.92
N GLY A 154 6.69 -7.05 -3.10
CA GLY A 154 6.48 -8.26 -3.88
C GLY A 154 5.55 -9.30 -3.25
N SER A 155 5.32 -9.22 -1.94
CA SER A 155 4.53 -10.19 -1.17
C SER A 155 3.36 -9.51 -0.45
N ALA A 156 3.51 -9.13 0.82
CA ALA A 156 2.46 -8.59 1.66
C ALA A 156 1.65 -7.45 1.01
N MET A 157 2.34 -6.45 0.43
CA MET A 157 1.65 -5.32 -0.21
C MET A 157 0.81 -5.80 -1.40
N THR A 158 1.42 -6.57 -2.31
CA THR A 158 0.71 -7.06 -3.49
C THR A 158 -0.42 -8.00 -3.12
N ARG A 159 -0.26 -8.82 -2.07
CA ARG A 159 -1.26 -9.80 -1.64
C ARG A 159 -2.59 -9.14 -1.39
N PHE A 160 -2.59 -8.08 -0.59
CA PHE A 160 -3.80 -7.32 -0.33
C PHE A 160 -4.23 -6.51 -1.56
N TYR A 161 -3.28 -5.87 -2.25
CA TYR A 161 -3.59 -5.00 -3.38
C TYR A 161 -4.31 -5.74 -4.52
N VAL A 162 -3.80 -6.90 -4.94
CA VAL A 162 -4.38 -7.70 -6.01
C VAL A 162 -5.67 -8.37 -5.55
N SER A 163 -5.70 -8.93 -4.33
CA SER A 163 -6.92 -9.56 -3.80
C SER A 163 -8.07 -8.56 -3.70
N PHE A 164 -7.82 -7.36 -3.18
CA PHE A 164 -8.83 -6.31 -3.09
C PHE A 164 -9.28 -5.84 -4.46
N ASN A 165 -8.37 -5.70 -5.43
CA ASN A 165 -8.79 -5.41 -6.82
C ASN A 165 -9.71 -6.50 -7.40
N VAL A 166 -9.39 -7.79 -7.19
CA VAL A 166 -10.24 -8.90 -7.66
C VAL A 166 -11.62 -8.87 -7.00
N LEU A 167 -11.68 -8.49 -5.71
CA LEU A 167 -12.93 -8.33 -4.96
C LEU A 167 -13.66 -7.01 -5.24
N GLY A 168 -13.12 -6.14 -6.11
CA GLY A 168 -13.69 -4.83 -6.39
C GLY A 168 -13.61 -3.84 -5.22
N LEU A 169 -12.72 -4.08 -4.26
CA LEU A 169 -12.48 -3.20 -3.10
C LEU A 169 -11.39 -2.17 -3.42
N CYS A 170 -11.66 -0.91 -3.10
CA CYS A 170 -10.70 0.17 -3.31
C CYS A 170 -9.57 0.14 -2.29
N CYS A 171 -8.37 -0.24 -2.73
CA CYS A 171 -7.13 -0.13 -1.96
C CYS A 171 -6.01 0.41 -2.86
N VAL A 172 -6.11 1.70 -3.21
CA VAL A 172 -5.10 2.37 -4.04
C VAL A 172 -4.20 3.23 -3.17
N THR A 173 -2.90 3.04 -3.35
CA THR A 173 -1.84 3.81 -2.70
C THR A 173 -1.00 4.50 -3.77
N GLY A 174 -0.58 5.74 -3.48
CA GLY A 174 -0.32 6.85 -4.39
C GLY A 174 0.99 6.81 -5.17
N MET A 175 1.36 5.63 -5.65
CA MET A 175 2.55 5.48 -6.47
C MET A 175 2.32 5.92 -7.92
N SER A 176 1.20 5.48 -8.50
CA SER A 176 0.80 5.82 -9.87
C SER A 176 -0.68 5.51 -10.08
N TYR A 177 -1.45 6.52 -10.47
CA TYR A 177 -2.86 6.37 -10.81
C TYR A 177 -3.34 7.48 -11.76
N ILE A 178 -4.26 7.12 -12.66
CA ILE A 178 -4.86 7.98 -13.67
C ILE A 178 -6.36 8.05 -13.39
N PHE A 179 -6.95 9.24 -13.42
CA PHE A 179 -8.37 9.41 -13.16
C PHE A 179 -8.99 10.50 -14.01
N LYS A 180 -10.32 10.50 -14.08
CA LYS A 180 -11.09 11.56 -14.74
C LYS A 180 -11.19 12.79 -13.84
N LYS A 181 -10.61 13.90 -14.28
CA LYS A 181 -10.68 15.21 -13.61
C LYS A 181 -12.12 15.62 -13.27
N PRO A 182 -13.13 15.50 -14.16
CA PRO A 182 -14.51 15.88 -13.82
C PRO A 182 -15.08 15.10 -12.63
N LEU A 183 -14.74 13.82 -12.48
CA LEU A 183 -15.22 13.00 -11.36
C LEU A 183 -14.59 13.43 -10.03
N LEU A 184 -13.32 13.84 -10.05
CA LEU A 184 -12.67 14.36 -8.86
C LEU A 184 -13.18 15.77 -8.51
N ASP A 185 -13.44 16.61 -9.51
CA ASP A 185 -14.02 17.95 -9.30
C ASP A 185 -15.43 17.86 -8.69
N GLN A 186 -16.24 16.87 -9.09
CA GLN A 186 -17.51 16.51 -8.42
C GLN A 186 -17.31 16.00 -6.98
N ALA A 187 -16.10 15.60 -6.61
CA ALA A 187 -15.70 15.20 -5.27
C ALA A 187 -14.91 16.32 -4.55
N ASN A 188 -15.24 17.59 -4.82
CA ASN A 188 -14.61 18.81 -4.27
C ASN A 188 -13.22 19.17 -4.82
N GLY A 189 -12.70 18.41 -5.79
CA GLY A 189 -11.41 18.66 -6.43
C GLY A 189 -10.21 18.25 -5.58
N LEU A 190 -9.02 18.26 -6.21
CA LEU A 190 -7.77 17.76 -5.60
C LEU A 190 -7.41 18.49 -4.29
N ALA A 191 -7.59 19.81 -4.24
CA ALA A 191 -7.20 20.64 -3.09
C ALA A 191 -7.95 20.24 -1.80
N TRP A 192 -9.20 19.79 -1.90
CA TRP A 192 -10.00 19.35 -0.75
C TRP A 192 -9.38 18.16 -0.02
N PHE A 193 -8.75 17.24 -0.75
CA PHE A 193 -8.06 16.09 -0.19
C PHE A 193 -6.74 16.44 0.51
N GLY A 194 -6.29 17.69 0.39
CA GLY A 194 -5.11 18.22 1.09
C GLY A 194 -5.23 18.29 2.61
N ARG A 195 -6.40 17.93 3.15
CA ARG A 195 -6.68 17.74 4.58
C ARG A 195 -6.34 16.35 5.11
N TYR A 196 -5.89 15.43 4.25
CA TYR A 196 -5.46 14.07 4.59
C TYR A 196 -3.98 13.90 4.23
N LEU A 197 -3.19 13.22 5.06
CA LEU A 197 -1.82 12.83 4.70
C LEU A 197 -1.75 11.65 3.72
N ALA A 198 -2.77 10.81 3.72
CA ALA A 198 -2.96 9.74 2.74
C ALA A 198 -3.99 10.22 1.70
N GLU A 199 -3.67 11.29 0.98
CA GLU A 199 -4.60 11.91 0.02
C GLU A 199 -5.03 10.92 -1.06
N ASP A 200 -4.10 10.08 -1.48
CA ASP A 200 -4.26 8.99 -2.44
C ASP A 200 -5.42 8.06 -2.08
N PHE A 201 -5.45 7.56 -0.85
CA PHE A 201 -6.47 6.64 -0.37
C PHE A 201 -7.85 7.27 -0.39
N PHE A 202 -7.99 8.50 0.14
CA PHE A 202 -9.29 9.17 0.22
C PHE A 202 -9.79 9.61 -1.15
N LEU A 203 -8.90 10.13 -1.99
CA LEU A 203 -9.20 10.57 -3.34
C LEU A 203 -9.64 9.40 -4.22
N THR A 204 -8.92 8.28 -4.16
CA THR A 204 -9.24 7.09 -4.95
C THR A 204 -10.50 6.40 -4.47
N ARG A 205 -10.78 6.41 -3.16
CA ARG A 205 -12.07 5.96 -2.62
C ARG A 205 -13.24 6.79 -3.15
N ALA A 206 -13.11 8.11 -3.18
CA ALA A 206 -14.14 9.00 -3.72
C ALA A 206 -14.38 8.78 -5.23
N LEU A 207 -13.33 8.45 -5.99
CA LEU A 207 -13.45 8.11 -7.41
C LEU A 207 -14.06 6.71 -7.63
N HIS A 208 -13.76 5.75 -6.76
CA HIS A 208 -14.32 4.41 -6.79
C HIS A 208 -15.84 4.42 -6.53
N GLU A 209 -16.31 5.27 -5.62
CA GLU A 209 -17.75 5.48 -5.39
C GLU A 209 -18.48 6.08 -6.61
N ARG A 210 -17.74 6.64 -7.57
CA ARG A 210 -18.27 7.34 -8.75
C ARG A 210 -18.06 6.59 -10.07
N GLY A 211 -17.44 5.42 -10.05
CA GLY A 211 -17.25 4.61 -11.24
C GLY A 211 -16.29 3.46 -11.09
N HIS A 212 -16.09 2.73 -12.19
CA HIS A 212 -15.28 1.52 -12.18
C HIS A 212 -13.78 1.83 -12.12
N MET A 213 -13.07 1.12 -11.25
CA MET A 213 -11.61 1.13 -11.18
C MET A 213 -11.02 -0.03 -11.97
N VAL A 214 -9.81 0.17 -12.51
CA VAL A 214 -9.06 -0.88 -13.22
C VAL A 214 -7.60 -0.87 -12.76
N MET A 215 -7.10 -2.04 -12.38
CA MET A 215 -5.69 -2.25 -12.12
C MET A 215 -4.91 -2.49 -13.42
N SER A 216 -3.79 -1.80 -13.59
CA SER A 216 -2.85 -2.01 -14.69
C SER A 216 -2.16 -3.37 -14.59
N ALA A 217 -1.92 -4.00 -15.74
CA ALA A 217 -1.09 -5.21 -15.86
C ALA A 217 0.40 -4.95 -15.54
N ILE A 218 0.83 -3.68 -15.49
CA ILE A 218 2.21 -3.27 -15.25
C ILE A 218 2.32 -2.63 -13.86
N PRO A 219 3.17 -3.17 -12.97
CA PRO A 219 3.46 -2.56 -11.67
C PRO A 219 4.17 -1.20 -11.81
N ALA A 220 3.86 -0.26 -10.92
CA ALA A 220 4.55 1.02 -10.81
C ALA A 220 5.87 0.86 -10.06
N LYS A 221 6.98 0.86 -10.81
CA LYS A 221 8.33 0.67 -10.26
C LYS A 221 8.89 2.00 -9.74
N GLN A 222 9.01 2.12 -8.42
CA GLN A 222 9.63 3.27 -7.77
C GLN A 222 11.16 3.20 -7.84
N ASN A 223 11.78 4.32 -8.19
CA ASN A 223 13.22 4.50 -8.06
C ASN A 223 13.52 5.01 -6.65
N VAL A 224 13.68 4.07 -5.72
CA VAL A 224 14.07 4.40 -4.35
C VAL A 224 15.59 4.33 -4.32
N GLY A 225 16.24 5.37 -3.79
CA GLY A 225 17.67 5.34 -3.49
C GLY A 225 18.03 4.15 -2.58
N GLN A 226 19.31 3.97 -2.28
CA GLN A 226 19.75 2.88 -1.40
C GLN A 226 19.00 2.91 -0.06
N THR A 227 18.22 1.86 0.20
CA THR A 227 17.36 1.76 1.38
C THR A 227 18.05 0.89 2.43
N THR A 228 18.10 1.38 3.67
CA THR A 228 18.54 0.61 4.83
C THR A 228 17.33 -0.07 5.49
N VAL A 229 17.57 -1.15 6.26
CA VAL A 229 16.50 -1.82 7.01
C VAL A 229 15.82 -0.85 8.00
N CYS A 230 16.59 0.02 8.65
CA CYS A 230 16.05 1.08 9.52
C CYS A 230 15.21 2.09 8.73
N GLY A 231 15.67 2.50 7.54
CA GLY A 231 14.90 3.35 6.63
C GLY A 231 13.56 2.72 6.23
N PHE A 232 13.57 1.43 5.89
CA PHE A 232 12.37 0.64 5.61
C PHE A 232 11.42 0.59 6.81
N ILE A 233 11.91 0.23 8.01
CA ILE A 233 11.10 0.18 9.23
C ILE A 233 10.48 1.55 9.53
N ASN A 234 11.26 2.63 9.46
CA ASN A 234 10.75 3.99 9.67
C ASN A 234 9.66 4.36 8.67
N ARG A 235 9.81 3.96 7.40
CA ARG A 235 8.76 4.13 6.39
C ARG A 235 7.50 3.35 6.77
N MET A 236 7.64 2.08 7.14
CA MET A 236 6.52 1.21 7.50
C MET A 236 5.79 1.67 8.77
N VAL A 237 6.50 2.17 9.78
CA VAL A 237 5.89 2.77 10.99
C VAL A 237 5.02 3.96 10.61
N ARG A 238 5.47 4.85 9.72
CA ARG A 238 4.65 5.99 9.26
C ARG A 238 3.38 5.52 8.56
N TRP A 239 3.49 4.54 7.66
CA TRP A 239 2.34 3.98 6.94
C TRP A 239 1.36 3.29 7.88
N MET A 240 1.87 2.55 8.86
CA MET A 240 1.05 1.91 9.90
C MET A 240 0.30 2.94 10.74
N ARG A 241 0.97 4.03 11.17
CA ARG A 241 0.32 5.13 11.90
C ARG A 241 -0.79 5.80 11.09
N LEU A 242 -0.57 6.03 9.78
CA LEU A 242 -1.63 6.55 8.92
C LEU A 242 -2.84 5.61 8.94
N ARG A 243 -2.63 4.32 8.67
CA ARG A 243 -3.69 3.32 8.60
C ARG A 243 -4.42 3.10 9.93
N LEU A 244 -3.71 3.15 11.06
CA LEU A 244 -4.34 3.09 12.40
C LEU A 244 -5.36 4.22 12.62
N ASN A 245 -5.15 5.40 12.05
CA ASN A 245 -6.07 6.53 12.17
C ASN A 245 -7.13 6.58 11.05
N MET A 246 -6.98 5.81 9.99
CA MET A 246 -7.91 5.77 8.85
C MET A 246 -8.86 4.57 8.94
N MET A 247 -8.34 3.42 9.36
CA MET A 247 -9.01 2.11 9.40
C MET A 247 -8.65 1.40 10.70
N THR A 248 -9.02 1.99 11.84
CA THR A 248 -8.56 1.56 13.17
C THR A 248 -8.85 0.10 13.48
N ALA A 249 -10.08 -0.38 13.23
CA ALA A 249 -10.44 -1.76 13.54
C ALA A 249 -9.64 -2.76 12.67
N VAL A 250 -9.50 -2.48 11.38
CA VAL A 250 -8.75 -3.35 10.46
C VAL A 250 -7.26 -3.35 10.81
N THR A 251 -6.65 -2.17 10.93
CA THR A 251 -5.20 -2.03 11.15
C THR A 251 -4.80 -2.42 12.58
N GLY A 252 -5.62 -2.08 13.57
CA GLY A 252 -5.33 -2.28 14.98
C GLY A 252 -5.60 -3.70 15.49
N ILE A 253 -6.48 -4.45 14.81
CA ILE A 253 -6.91 -5.79 15.25
C ILE A 253 -6.61 -6.83 14.18
N LEU A 254 -7.13 -6.67 12.96
CA LEU A 254 -7.06 -7.72 11.95
C LEU A 254 -5.67 -7.89 11.35
N GLU A 255 -4.99 -6.80 11.00
CA GLU A 255 -3.64 -6.85 10.40
C GLU A 255 -2.61 -7.61 11.27
N PRO A 256 -2.39 -7.28 12.56
CA PRO A 256 -1.39 -7.98 13.37
C PRO A 256 -1.74 -9.46 13.60
N LEU A 257 -3.01 -9.85 13.53
CA LEU A 257 -3.45 -11.24 13.61
C LEU A 257 -3.31 -12.01 12.29
N SER A 258 -3.11 -11.30 11.19
CA SER A 258 -3.02 -11.84 9.82
C SER A 258 -1.59 -12.06 9.34
N ASP A 259 -0.59 -11.52 10.04
CA ASP A 259 0.83 -11.71 9.70
C ASP A 259 1.29 -13.15 9.93
N CYS A 260 2.32 -13.60 9.20
CA CYS A 260 2.70 -15.02 9.12
C CYS A 260 2.86 -15.68 10.49
N PHE A 261 3.65 -15.09 11.39
CA PHE A 261 3.96 -15.71 12.68
C PHE A 261 2.79 -15.65 13.67
N PRO A 262 2.18 -14.49 13.95
CA PRO A 262 0.96 -14.44 14.77
C PRO A 262 -0.10 -15.39 14.24
N LEU A 263 -0.33 -15.38 12.91
CA LEU A 263 -1.30 -16.24 12.25
C LEU A 263 -1.01 -17.72 12.42
N GLY A 264 0.24 -18.13 12.26
CA GLY A 264 0.64 -19.53 12.44
C GLY A 264 0.40 -20.02 13.87
N ILE A 265 0.66 -19.20 14.88
CA ILE A 265 0.54 -19.58 16.30
C ILE A 265 -0.92 -19.85 16.67
N TRP A 266 -1.80 -18.86 16.46
CA TRP A 266 -3.20 -19.01 16.88
C TRP A 266 -4.02 -19.90 15.93
N ALA A 267 -3.69 -19.96 14.64
CA ALA A 267 -4.30 -20.98 13.76
C ALA A 267 -3.84 -22.37 14.19
N GLY A 268 -2.56 -22.59 14.50
CA GLY A 268 -2.08 -23.88 15.00
C GLY A 268 -2.79 -24.33 16.28
N TRP A 269 -3.05 -23.39 17.20
CA TRP A 269 -3.89 -23.62 18.37
C TRP A 269 -5.33 -24.00 18.00
N ALA A 270 -5.95 -23.30 17.04
CA ALA A 270 -7.31 -23.63 16.59
C ALA A 270 -7.40 -24.99 15.89
N PHE A 271 -6.42 -25.32 15.04
CA PHE A 271 -6.34 -26.62 14.36
C PHE A 271 -6.16 -27.79 15.32
N TYR A 272 -5.48 -27.57 16.46
CA TYR A 272 -5.41 -28.56 17.52
C TYR A 272 -6.78 -28.83 18.15
N HIS A 273 -7.55 -27.77 18.46
CA HIS A 273 -8.87 -27.93 19.08
C HIS A 273 -9.91 -28.60 18.17
N PHE A 274 -9.88 -28.29 16.87
CA PHE A 274 -10.84 -28.84 15.92
C PHE A 274 -10.44 -30.17 15.31
N PHE A 275 -9.15 -30.40 15.10
CA PHE A 275 -8.66 -31.52 14.29
C PHE A 275 -7.57 -32.35 14.98
N ALA A 276 -7.23 -32.04 16.23
CA ALA A 276 -6.15 -32.69 16.99
C ALA A 276 -4.78 -32.66 16.27
N ILE A 277 -4.56 -31.68 15.39
CA ILE A 277 -3.28 -31.49 14.70
C ILE A 277 -2.28 -30.86 15.67
N ASN A 278 -1.07 -31.40 15.73
CA ASN A 278 0.00 -30.84 16.57
C ASN A 278 0.33 -29.38 16.13
N PRO A 279 0.20 -28.38 17.02
CA PRO A 279 0.43 -26.98 16.68
C PRO A 279 1.83 -26.67 16.13
N PHE A 280 2.87 -27.38 16.60
CA PHE A 280 4.23 -27.17 16.14
C PHE A 280 4.43 -27.67 14.71
N ILE A 281 3.87 -28.84 14.39
CA ILE A 281 3.90 -29.38 13.04
C ILE A 281 3.15 -28.44 12.09
N PHE A 282 1.94 -28.01 12.49
CA PHE A 282 1.17 -27.02 11.73
C PHE A 282 1.97 -25.74 11.48
N PHE A 283 2.58 -25.17 12.52
CA PHE A 283 3.34 -23.94 12.44
C PHE A 283 4.52 -24.04 11.46
N ILE A 284 5.26 -25.15 11.48
CA ILE A 284 6.38 -25.39 10.55
C ILE A 284 5.88 -25.42 9.11
N PHE A 285 4.84 -26.22 8.81
CA PHE A 285 4.29 -26.30 7.45
C PHE A 285 3.68 -24.97 6.99
N HIS A 286 3.00 -24.25 7.89
CA HIS A 286 2.46 -22.93 7.63
C HIS A 286 3.55 -21.94 7.22
N VAL A 287 4.60 -21.79 8.03
CA VAL A 287 5.72 -20.87 7.75
C VAL A 287 6.43 -21.23 6.45
N LEU A 288 6.68 -22.53 6.20
CA LEU A 288 7.31 -22.99 4.96
C LEU A 288 6.43 -22.70 3.74
N SER A 289 5.12 -22.96 3.83
CA SER A 289 4.18 -22.68 2.74
C SER A 289 4.11 -21.19 2.44
N TRP A 290 4.06 -20.34 3.46
CA TRP A 290 4.02 -18.89 3.32
C TRP A 290 5.29 -18.33 2.67
N LEU A 291 6.46 -18.80 3.11
CA LEU A 291 7.75 -18.47 2.51
C LEU A 291 7.78 -18.82 1.02
N VAL A 292 7.34 -20.04 0.65
CA VAL A 292 7.32 -20.46 -0.76
C VAL A 292 6.33 -19.65 -1.59
N LEU A 293 5.13 -19.40 -1.07
CA LEU A 293 4.09 -18.64 -1.77
C LEU A 293 4.49 -17.18 -1.97
N ASP A 294 5.12 -16.56 -0.97
CA ASP A 294 5.67 -15.21 -1.11
C ASP A 294 6.80 -15.14 -2.13
N TYR A 295 7.63 -16.18 -2.23
CA TYR A 295 8.67 -16.25 -3.25
C TYR A 295 8.06 -16.33 -4.66
N ILE A 296 7.05 -17.17 -4.84
CA ILE A 296 6.31 -17.30 -6.11
C ILE A 296 5.66 -15.97 -6.48
N GLN A 297 5.03 -15.30 -5.52
CA GLN A 297 4.38 -14.01 -5.74
C GLN A 297 5.39 -12.93 -6.15
N LEU A 298 6.48 -12.79 -5.40
CA LEU A 298 7.58 -11.88 -5.73
C LEU A 298 8.12 -12.12 -7.15
N LYS A 299 8.37 -13.39 -7.50
CA LYS A 299 8.86 -13.76 -8.83
C LYS A 299 7.87 -13.41 -9.94
N THR A 300 6.58 -13.56 -9.68
CA THR A 300 5.52 -13.24 -10.64
C THR A 300 5.47 -11.74 -10.94
N ILE A 301 5.59 -10.89 -9.92
CA ILE A 301 5.57 -9.43 -10.10
C ILE A 301 6.86 -8.91 -10.70
N GLN A 302 8.01 -9.42 -10.24
CA GLN A 302 9.32 -9.04 -10.77
C GLN A 302 9.40 -9.31 -12.27
N ASN A 303 8.84 -10.45 -12.72
CA ASN A 303 8.90 -10.92 -14.11
C ASN A 303 10.29 -10.78 -14.72
N GLY A 304 11.28 -11.27 -13.98
CA GLY A 304 12.69 -11.10 -14.32
C GLY A 304 13.61 -11.72 -13.28
N LYS A 305 14.91 -11.46 -13.44
CA LYS A 305 15.94 -11.87 -12.49
C LYS A 305 15.82 -11.02 -11.22
N LEU A 306 16.01 -11.65 -10.06
CA LEU A 306 16.17 -10.95 -8.79
C LEU A 306 17.66 -10.68 -8.57
N LEU A 307 17.99 -9.54 -7.97
CA LEU A 307 19.39 -9.17 -7.66
C LEU A 307 19.99 -9.94 -6.47
N PHE A 308 19.20 -10.77 -5.80
CA PHE A 308 19.63 -11.56 -4.64
C PHE A 308 19.39 -13.05 -4.84
N CYS A 309 20.19 -13.86 -4.15
CA CYS A 309 20.09 -15.32 -4.19
C CYS A 309 18.96 -15.83 -3.27
N LYS A 310 18.67 -17.14 -3.33
CA LYS A 310 17.64 -17.75 -2.48
C LYS A 310 17.98 -17.69 -0.98
N ALA A 311 19.26 -17.77 -0.61
CA ALA A 311 19.67 -17.67 0.79
C ALA A 311 19.40 -16.27 1.35
N GLU A 312 19.79 -15.22 0.60
CA GLU A 312 19.48 -13.84 0.97
C GLU A 312 17.96 -13.60 1.01
N TYR A 313 17.19 -14.19 0.08
CA TYR A 313 15.73 -14.12 0.13
C TYR A 313 15.15 -14.65 1.45
N VAL A 314 15.59 -15.82 1.92
CA VAL A 314 15.09 -16.40 3.18
C VAL A 314 15.40 -15.47 4.36
N ILE A 315 16.62 -14.93 4.43
CA ILE A 315 17.04 -14.03 5.51
C ILE A 315 16.24 -12.71 5.45
N ALA A 316 16.13 -12.10 4.27
CA ALA A 316 15.41 -10.84 4.08
C ALA A 316 13.89 -11.00 4.30
N TRP A 317 13.30 -12.13 3.91
CA TRP A 317 11.91 -12.46 4.18
C TRP A 317 11.66 -12.59 5.69
N MET A 318 12.56 -13.26 6.40
CA MET A 318 12.46 -13.41 7.86
C MET A 318 12.60 -12.07 8.58
N VAL A 319 13.56 -11.22 8.17
CA VAL A 319 13.67 -9.84 8.67
C VAL A 319 12.38 -9.07 8.43
N ARG A 320 11.79 -9.18 7.23
CA ARG A 320 10.54 -8.51 6.89
C ARG A 320 9.39 -8.98 7.78
N GLU A 321 9.16 -10.28 7.91
CA GLU A 321 8.06 -10.83 8.72
C GLU A 321 8.21 -10.50 10.21
N LEU A 322 9.42 -10.64 10.77
CA LEU A 322 9.69 -10.24 12.16
C LEU A 322 9.53 -8.72 12.38
N SER A 323 9.93 -7.92 11.38
CA SER A 323 9.79 -6.46 11.46
C SER A 323 8.34 -6.00 11.45
N SER A 324 7.38 -6.79 10.95
CA SER A 324 5.97 -6.39 10.89
C SER A 324 5.37 -6.19 12.27
N THR A 325 5.53 -7.17 13.17
CA THR A 325 5.10 -7.06 14.57
C THR A 325 5.80 -5.91 15.29
N TYR A 326 7.09 -5.72 15.02
CA TYR A 326 7.86 -4.61 15.60
C TYR A 326 7.36 -3.23 15.12
N VAL A 327 7.10 -3.10 13.82
CA VAL A 327 6.50 -1.90 13.21
C VAL A 327 5.13 -1.60 13.84
N PHE A 328 4.31 -2.63 14.04
CA PHE A 328 2.99 -2.49 14.66
C PHE A 328 3.11 -1.92 16.09
N ILE A 329 3.97 -2.49 16.93
CA ILE A 329 4.21 -2.01 18.29
C ILE A 329 4.65 -0.53 18.27
N LEU A 330 5.65 -0.18 17.46
CA LEU A 330 6.14 1.21 17.36
C LEU A 330 5.08 2.20 16.83
N ALA A 331 4.16 1.73 16.00
CA ALA A 331 3.07 2.53 15.49
C ALA A 331 2.02 2.80 16.57
N VAL A 332 1.62 1.78 17.34
CA VAL A 332 0.62 1.88 18.41
C VAL A 332 1.12 2.71 19.60
N LEU A 333 2.43 2.73 19.87
CA LEU A 333 3.00 3.56 20.95
C LEU A 333 2.86 5.07 20.69
N ASN A 334 2.79 5.50 19.44
CA ASN A 334 2.55 6.92 19.10
C ASN A 334 1.72 7.03 17.82
N PRO A 335 0.42 6.69 17.89
CA PRO A 335 -0.39 6.45 16.70
C PRO A 335 -0.73 7.75 15.98
N HIS A 336 -0.87 8.86 16.70
CA HIS A 336 -1.35 10.12 16.14
C HIS A 336 -0.25 11.02 15.56
N HIS A 337 1.04 10.79 15.83
CA HIS A 337 2.09 11.71 15.40
C HIS A 337 2.96 11.13 14.28
N ILE A 338 3.05 11.88 13.18
CA ILE A 338 3.80 11.50 11.99
C ILE A 338 4.75 12.62 11.60
N LYS A 339 6.05 12.30 11.55
CA LYS A 339 7.07 13.19 11.01
C LYS A 339 7.16 13.00 9.49
N TRP A 340 6.95 14.07 8.74
CA TRP A 340 7.10 14.09 7.28
C TRP A 340 7.89 15.31 6.85
N GLY A 341 9.06 15.08 6.27
CA GLY A 341 10.00 16.15 5.93
C GLY A 341 10.44 16.89 7.19
N ARG A 342 10.30 18.21 7.19
CA ARG A 342 10.65 19.07 8.33
C ARG A 342 9.52 19.24 9.34
N HIS A 343 8.31 18.78 9.01
CA HIS A 343 7.13 19.03 9.82
C HIS A 343 6.67 17.78 10.57
N THR A 344 6.00 18.02 11.68
CA THR A 344 5.29 16.97 12.42
C THR A 344 3.79 17.23 12.33
N TYR A 345 3.05 16.17 12.06
CA TYR A 345 1.62 16.19 11.83
C TYR A 345 0.92 15.34 12.88
N LYS A 346 -0.21 15.85 13.36
CA LYS A 346 -1.14 15.11 14.20
C LYS A 346 -2.29 14.59 13.33
N VAL A 347 -2.46 13.27 13.29
CA VAL A 347 -3.52 12.60 12.55
C VAL A 347 -4.63 12.20 13.51
N LYS A 348 -5.84 12.69 13.25
CA LYS A 348 -7.05 12.33 13.99
C LYS A 348 -7.70 11.08 13.41
N MET A 349 -8.57 10.46 14.20
CA MET A 349 -9.46 9.39 13.72
C MET A 349 -10.26 9.88 12.51
N GLY A 350 -10.34 9.04 11.47
CA GLY A 350 -10.87 9.42 10.16
C GLY A 350 -9.82 10.01 9.21
N GLY A 351 -8.55 10.08 9.62
CA GLY A 351 -7.40 10.45 8.78
C GLY A 351 -7.11 11.94 8.61
N LEU A 352 -7.91 12.82 9.22
CA LEU A 352 -7.71 14.27 9.14
C LEU A 352 -6.38 14.69 9.78
N VAL A 353 -5.64 15.58 9.12
CA VAL A 353 -4.34 16.05 9.59
C VAL A 353 -4.36 17.51 10.05
N GLU A 354 -3.65 17.75 11.16
CA GLU A 354 -3.29 19.08 11.65
C GLU A 354 -1.77 19.21 11.75
N LEU A 355 -1.24 20.37 11.39
CA LEU A 355 0.18 20.69 11.60
C LEU A 355 0.42 20.91 13.08
N VAL A 356 1.40 20.21 13.66
CA VAL A 356 1.83 20.48 15.03
C VAL A 356 2.69 21.73 15.00
N GLN A 357 2.18 22.84 15.56
CA GLN A 357 3.01 24.03 15.76
C GLN A 357 4.14 23.66 16.70
N GLU A 358 5.38 23.69 16.21
CA GLU A 358 6.54 23.65 17.10
C GLU A 358 6.48 24.92 17.94
N LYS A 359 6.30 24.77 19.26
CA LYS A 359 6.48 25.90 20.19
C LYS A 359 7.91 26.37 20.02
N THR A 360 8.11 27.45 19.26
CA THR A 360 9.39 28.13 19.18
C THR A 360 9.79 28.49 20.61
N LYS A 361 10.90 27.93 21.10
CA LYS A 361 11.52 28.30 22.39
C LYS A 361 12.08 29.74 22.31
N LEU A 362 11.22 30.72 22.08
CA LEU A 362 11.57 32.15 21.98
C LEU A 362 10.61 33.05 22.80
N GLN A 363 10.09 32.54 23.92
CA GLN A 363 9.35 33.35 24.91
C GLN A 363 9.78 33.06 26.36
N GLN A 364 11.03 32.68 26.59
CA GLN A 364 11.63 32.60 27.94
C GLN A 364 13.06 33.18 27.97
N LEU A 365 13.26 34.34 27.33
CA LEU A 365 14.37 35.24 27.67
C LEU A 365 13.80 36.59 28.04
#